data_AF-A0A421BH77-F1
#
_entry.id   AF-A0A421BH77-F1
#
_cell.length_a   1.000
_cell.length_b   1.000
_cell.length_c   1.000
_cell.angle_alpha   90.00
_cell.angle_beta   90.00
_cell.angle_gamma   90.00
#
_symmetry.space_group_name_H-M   'P 1'
#
loop_
_entity.id
_entity.type
_entity.pdbx_description
1 polymer ?
#
loop_
_entity_poly.entity_id
_entity_poly.type
_entity_poly.pdbx_seq_one_letter_code
_entity_poly.pdbx_strand_id
1 'polypeptide(L)'
;MKTCLKCHKSIKNEAKFCPICGAQQAVKGEMPKQEAAIEKIPNERHRSSQDQSGSQCLEKIIENNNYLKFLKDNVLNPSLSVRNESYFGLINLAILVILPPIVTTKAILLGIEQFLMMISNMLGKIGGASIPSVDVQKQLAVIDGTNFIGINACYVLAQVALVLAFSMLVSKKKSSILSYVNQFFAPLSIVVVIQAATAGLVLLGLASKIIFIASFVSLVLISVNAIGLIWENTRNFRQQYYLVLASFVVQLVINYNLIRSLFETLERLAKDSFY
;
A
#
# COMPACT_ATOMS: atom_id res chain seq x y z
N MET A 1 -20.29 38.74 3.29
CA MET A 1 -19.42 37.62 2.92
C MET A 1 -19.86 37.11 1.56
N LYS A 2 -18.93 36.76 0.66
CA LYS A 2 -19.22 36.25 -0.69
C LYS A 2 -18.69 34.84 -0.81
N THR A 3 -19.27 34.04 -1.69
CA THR A 3 -18.82 32.66 -1.92
C THR A 3 -17.75 32.64 -3.01
N CYS A 4 -16.67 31.89 -2.81
CA CYS A 4 -15.67 31.71 -3.86
C CYS A 4 -16.29 30.96 -5.05
N LEU A 5 -16.19 31.51 -6.26
CA LEU A 5 -16.72 30.90 -7.49
C LEU A 5 -16.11 29.52 -7.82
N LYS A 6 -14.93 29.20 -7.26
CA LYS A 6 -14.19 27.97 -7.56
C LYS A 6 -14.32 26.89 -6.47
N CYS A 7 -14.45 27.27 -5.21
CA CYS A 7 -14.48 26.30 -4.09
C CYS A 7 -15.69 26.43 -3.17
N HIS A 8 -16.62 27.34 -3.48
CA HIS A 8 -17.88 27.59 -2.75
C HIS A 8 -17.75 27.79 -1.24
N LYS A 9 -16.54 28.08 -0.73
CA LYS A 9 -16.32 28.48 0.65
C LYS A 9 -16.51 30.00 0.82
N SER A 10 -16.97 30.39 2.00
CA SER A 10 -17.20 31.78 2.38
C SER A 10 -15.89 32.56 2.45
N ILE A 11 -15.82 33.67 1.74
CA ILE A 11 -14.69 34.59 1.71
C ILE A 11 -15.16 36.02 2.03
N LYS A 12 -14.24 36.87 2.48
CA LYS A 12 -14.53 38.30 2.71
C LYS A 12 -14.94 38.97 1.38
N ASN A 13 -15.90 39.89 1.43
CA ASN A 13 -16.46 40.54 0.21
C ASN A 13 -15.38 41.22 -0.65
N GLU A 14 -14.35 41.76 -0.01
CA GLU A 14 -13.26 42.51 -0.63
C GLU A 14 -12.10 41.63 -1.13
N ALA A 15 -12.13 40.32 -0.87
CA ALA A 15 -11.03 39.43 -1.26
C ALA A 15 -10.95 39.32 -2.80
N LYS A 16 -9.86 39.84 -3.39
CA LYS A 16 -9.52 39.69 -4.81
C LYS A 16 -9.08 38.25 -5.16
N PHE A 17 -8.59 37.51 -4.17
CA PHE A 17 -8.17 36.12 -4.30
C PHE A 17 -8.77 35.28 -3.18
N CYS A 18 -9.11 34.03 -3.46
CA CYS A 18 -9.56 33.09 -2.43
C CYS A 18 -8.38 32.61 -1.59
N PRO A 19 -8.37 32.79 -0.25
CA PRO A 19 -7.27 32.35 0.60
C PRO A 19 -7.17 30.82 0.71
N ILE A 20 -8.18 30.07 0.29
CA ILE A 20 -8.23 28.61 0.40
C ILE A 20 -7.75 27.93 -0.89
N CYS A 21 -8.02 28.52 -2.05
CA CYS A 21 -7.72 27.89 -3.35
C CYS A 21 -6.95 28.77 -4.34
N GLY A 22 -6.58 30.00 -3.95
CA GLY A 22 -5.80 30.93 -4.77
C GLY A 22 -6.54 31.57 -5.95
N ALA A 23 -7.82 31.24 -6.17
CA ALA A 23 -8.55 31.72 -7.34
C ALA A 23 -8.87 33.22 -7.28
N GLN A 24 -8.55 33.96 -8.36
CA GLN A 24 -8.92 35.36 -8.53
C GLN A 24 -10.44 35.50 -8.64
N GLN A 25 -11.02 36.42 -7.87
CA GLN A 25 -12.44 36.74 -7.87
C GLN A 25 -12.63 38.05 -8.64
N ALA A 26 -13.31 38.01 -9.78
CA ALA A 26 -13.62 39.21 -10.54
C ALA A 26 -14.46 40.18 -9.70
N VAL A 27 -13.97 41.40 -9.50
CA VAL A 27 -14.68 42.47 -8.78
C VAL A 27 -15.66 43.10 -9.76
N LYS A 28 -16.96 43.04 -9.46
CA LYS A 28 -17.98 43.81 -10.18
C LYS A 28 -17.86 45.29 -9.78
N GLY A 29 -17.58 46.14 -10.78
CA GLY A 29 -17.84 47.59 -10.72
C GLY A 29 -16.60 48.46 -10.89
N GLU A 30 -16.27 48.77 -12.15
CA GLU A 30 -16.08 50.15 -12.68
C GLU A 30 -15.49 50.07 -14.10
N MET A 31 -16.23 50.61 -15.08
CA MET A 31 -15.74 50.88 -16.44
C MET A 31 -14.70 52.01 -16.43
N PRO A 32 -13.85 52.09 -17.47
CA PRO A 32 -13.77 53.34 -18.20
C PRO A 32 -14.13 53.16 -19.69
N LYS A 33 -14.75 54.22 -20.21
CA LYS A 33 -15.23 54.42 -21.59
C LYS A 33 -14.08 54.63 -22.60
N GLN A 34 -14.50 54.55 -23.88
CA GLN A 34 -13.88 54.92 -25.18
C GLN A 34 -13.29 53.72 -25.93
N GLU A 35 -13.61 53.44 -27.20
CA GLU A 35 -14.40 54.16 -28.21
C GLU A 35 -14.86 53.19 -29.32
N ALA A 36 -15.95 53.58 -29.98
CA ALA A 36 -16.61 53.06 -31.18
C ALA A 36 -15.90 52.04 -32.10
N ALA A 37 -16.61 50.95 -32.42
CA ALA A 37 -16.95 50.58 -33.80
C ALA A 37 -18.05 49.51 -33.81
N ILE A 38 -19.17 49.86 -34.44
CA ILE A 38 -20.30 49.01 -34.82
C ILE A 38 -19.85 48.11 -35.96
N GLU A 39 -20.14 46.80 -35.93
CA GLU A 39 -20.76 46.12 -37.09
C GLU A 39 -21.30 44.72 -36.77
N LYS A 40 -22.60 44.55 -37.09
CA LYS A 40 -23.30 43.36 -37.61
C LYS A 40 -23.61 42.17 -36.67
N ILE A 41 -24.88 42.15 -36.25
CA ILE A 41 -25.75 40.95 -36.11
C ILE A 41 -26.09 40.50 -37.57
N PRO A 42 -26.21 39.20 -37.95
CA PRO A 42 -27.23 38.32 -37.34
C PRO A 42 -27.02 36.80 -37.29
N ASN A 43 -27.83 36.21 -36.39
CA ASN A 43 -28.46 34.88 -36.43
C ASN A 43 -27.55 33.65 -36.37
N GLU A 44 -27.76 32.78 -35.37
CA GLU A 44 -28.71 31.67 -35.47
C GLU A 44 -28.86 30.87 -34.14
N ARG A 45 -30.12 30.58 -33.81
CA ARG A 45 -30.68 29.34 -33.24
C ARG A 45 -30.14 28.76 -31.91
N HIS A 46 -31.04 28.82 -30.93
CA HIS A 46 -31.57 27.70 -30.13
C HIS A 46 -30.63 26.62 -29.54
N ARG A 47 -30.68 26.57 -28.19
CA ARG A 47 -30.81 25.37 -27.34
C ARG A 47 -29.93 24.17 -27.70
N SER A 48 -28.84 24.01 -26.97
CA SER A 48 -28.48 22.74 -26.29
C SER A 48 -27.20 22.96 -25.50
N SER A 49 -27.25 22.92 -24.17
CA SER A 49 -26.11 22.67 -23.26
C SER A 49 -26.60 22.67 -21.81
N GLN A 50 -27.56 21.79 -21.52
CA GLN A 50 -27.93 21.44 -20.16
C GLN A 50 -27.84 19.92 -20.11
N ASP A 51 -26.60 19.38 -20.00
CA ASP A 51 -26.33 17.98 -19.59
C ASP A 51 -24.84 17.57 -19.53
N GLN A 52 -23.86 18.48 -19.71
CA GLN A 52 -22.43 18.11 -19.64
C GLN A 52 -21.70 18.47 -18.33
N SER A 53 -22.36 19.14 -17.38
CA SER A 53 -21.71 19.56 -16.12
C SER A 53 -21.74 18.49 -15.00
N GLY A 54 -22.57 17.46 -15.13
CA GLY A 54 -22.70 16.39 -14.13
C GLY A 54 -21.63 15.31 -14.24
N SER A 55 -21.27 14.92 -15.47
CA SER A 55 -20.32 13.84 -15.74
C SER A 55 -18.88 14.22 -15.39
N GLN A 56 -18.44 15.43 -15.73
CA GLN A 56 -17.08 15.91 -15.40
C GLN A 56 -16.86 16.17 -13.90
N CYS A 57 -17.95 16.41 -13.15
CA CYS A 57 -17.90 16.56 -11.69
C CYS A 57 -17.82 15.19 -11.00
N LEU A 58 -18.61 14.21 -11.46
CA LEU A 58 -18.52 12.83 -10.96
C LEU A 58 -17.17 12.19 -11.28
N GLU A 59 -16.63 12.42 -12.48
CA GLU A 59 -15.34 11.87 -12.90
C GLU A 59 -14.17 12.46 -12.10
N LYS A 60 -14.21 13.76 -11.77
CA LYS A 60 -13.26 14.39 -10.84
C LYS A 60 -13.42 13.95 -9.38
N ILE A 61 -14.64 13.64 -8.93
CA ILE A 61 -14.88 13.11 -7.58
C ILE A 61 -14.38 11.66 -7.45
N ILE A 62 -14.53 10.86 -8.51
CA ILE A 62 -13.97 9.51 -8.59
C ILE A 62 -12.43 9.58 -8.68
N GLU A 63 -11.86 10.50 -9.46
CA GLU A 63 -10.39 10.61 -9.61
C GLU A 63 -9.64 11.07 -8.35
N ASN A 64 -10.26 11.85 -7.45
CA ASN A 64 -9.54 12.47 -6.34
C ASN A 64 -9.35 11.54 -5.11
N ASN A 65 -10.12 10.45 -5.02
CA ASN A 65 -10.06 9.48 -3.92
C ASN A 65 -9.64 8.06 -4.36
N ASN A 66 -9.15 7.91 -5.59
CA ASN A 66 -8.76 6.60 -6.10
C ASN A 66 -7.43 6.14 -5.50
N TYR A 67 -7.50 5.10 -4.66
CA TYR A 67 -6.34 4.41 -4.10
C TYR A 67 -5.35 3.95 -5.18
N LEU A 68 -5.84 3.54 -6.36
CA LEU A 68 -4.98 3.15 -7.50
C LEU A 68 -4.15 4.32 -8.05
N LYS A 69 -4.69 5.54 -8.04
CA LYS A 69 -3.96 6.75 -8.44
C LYS A 69 -2.87 7.05 -7.42
N PHE A 70 -3.20 7.00 -6.14
CA PHE A 70 -2.22 7.09 -5.05
C PHE A 70 -1.11 6.02 -5.15
N LEU A 71 -1.48 4.77 -5.47
CA LEU A 71 -0.53 3.67 -5.63
C LEU A 71 0.44 3.96 -6.78
N LYS A 72 -0.10 4.34 -7.95
CA LYS A 72 0.70 4.71 -9.13
C LYS A 72 1.64 5.88 -8.83
N ASP A 73 1.13 6.94 -8.21
CA ASP A 73 1.90 8.15 -7.93
C ASP A 73 3.03 7.88 -6.93
N ASN A 74 2.77 7.10 -5.87
CA ASN A 74 3.81 6.74 -4.89
C ASN A 74 4.81 5.70 -5.40
N VAL A 75 4.43 4.84 -6.35
CA VAL A 75 5.39 3.93 -6.99
C VAL A 75 6.34 4.70 -7.89
N LEU A 76 5.83 5.68 -8.64
CA LEU A 76 6.65 6.51 -9.53
C LEU A 76 7.49 7.54 -8.76
N ASN A 77 6.92 8.11 -7.69
CA ASN A 77 7.56 9.14 -6.88
C ASN A 77 7.40 8.79 -5.39
N PRO A 78 8.20 7.85 -4.87
CA PRO A 78 8.11 7.47 -3.46
C PRO A 78 8.50 8.66 -2.58
N SER A 79 7.61 8.99 -1.64
CA SER A 79 7.88 10.01 -0.63
C SER A 79 7.69 9.42 0.76
N LEU A 80 8.67 9.64 1.64
CA LEU A 80 8.60 9.19 3.04
C LEU A 80 7.70 10.11 3.90
N SER A 81 7.35 11.30 3.40
CA SER A 81 6.48 12.26 4.06
C SER A 81 5.14 12.44 3.32
N VAL A 82 4.11 11.71 3.74
CA VAL A 82 2.76 11.93 3.24
C VAL A 82 2.12 13.13 3.94
N ARG A 83 1.84 14.18 3.15
CA ARG A 83 1.20 15.42 3.63
C ARG A 83 -0.32 15.37 3.70
N ASN A 84 -0.95 14.35 3.12
CA ASN A 84 -2.41 14.28 3.01
C ASN A 84 -3.02 13.44 4.14
N GLU A 85 -4.18 13.86 4.63
CA GLU A 85 -5.01 13.14 5.62
C GLU A 85 -5.65 11.85 5.10
N SER A 86 -5.24 11.35 3.92
CA SER A 86 -5.79 10.14 3.34
C SER A 86 -5.28 8.89 4.06
N TYR A 87 -6.19 7.98 4.41
CA TYR A 87 -5.91 6.71 5.11
C TYR A 87 -5.30 5.62 4.21
N PHE A 88 -4.66 5.99 3.09
CA PHE A 88 -4.16 5.04 2.10
C PHE A 88 -2.98 4.20 2.60
N GLY A 89 -2.20 4.70 3.57
CA GLY A 89 -1.21 3.88 4.27
C GLY A 89 -1.85 2.76 5.08
N LEU A 90 -3.02 2.98 5.67
CA LEU A 90 -3.76 1.90 6.36
C LEU A 90 -4.27 0.84 5.36
N ILE A 91 -4.61 1.24 4.14
CA ILE A 91 -4.96 0.30 3.08
C ILE A 91 -3.72 -0.54 2.69
N ASN A 92 -2.56 0.09 2.53
CA ASN A 92 -1.30 -0.63 2.30
C ASN A 92 -1.00 -1.62 3.44
N LEU A 93 -1.18 -1.22 4.70
CA LEU A 93 -1.05 -2.10 5.86
C LEU A 93 -1.97 -3.32 5.74
N ALA A 94 -3.26 -3.12 5.49
CA ALA A 94 -4.22 -4.21 5.39
C ALA A 94 -3.82 -5.21 4.29
N ILE A 95 -3.41 -4.71 3.12
CA ILE A 95 -2.97 -5.56 2.02
C ILE A 95 -1.68 -6.31 2.40
N LEU A 96 -0.70 -5.65 3.03
CA LEU A 96 0.57 -6.27 3.41
C LEU A 96 0.44 -7.27 4.57
N VAL A 97 -0.61 -7.16 5.40
CA VAL A 97 -0.90 -8.17 6.44
C VAL A 97 -1.60 -9.39 5.83
N ILE A 98 -2.57 -9.18 4.94
CA ILE A 98 -3.46 -10.23 4.44
C ILE A 98 -2.87 -10.96 3.24
N LEU A 99 -2.34 -10.23 2.26
CA LEU A 99 -1.98 -10.79 0.95
C LEU A 99 -0.75 -11.71 1.00
N PRO A 100 0.40 -11.31 1.60
CA PRO A 100 1.60 -12.15 1.57
C PRO A 100 1.40 -13.57 2.16
N PRO A 101 0.73 -13.76 3.32
CA PRO A 101 0.45 -15.09 3.86
C PRO A 101 -0.38 -15.96 2.94
N ILE A 102 -1.39 -15.39 2.27
CA ILE A 102 -2.23 -16.13 1.32
C ILE A 102 -1.39 -16.59 0.13
N VAL A 103 -0.57 -15.68 -0.40
CA VAL A 103 0.32 -15.94 -1.54
C VAL A 103 1.36 -17.01 -1.20
N THR A 104 2.03 -16.90 -0.05
CA THR A 104 3.05 -17.87 0.37
C THR A 104 2.45 -19.23 0.67
N THR A 105 1.32 -19.29 1.38
CA THR A 105 0.63 -20.56 1.70
C THR A 105 0.23 -21.27 0.41
N LYS A 106 -0.39 -20.56 -0.53
CA LYS A 106 -0.80 -21.14 -1.81
C LYS A 106 0.40 -21.54 -2.68
N ALA A 107 1.49 -20.78 -2.66
CA ALA A 107 2.72 -21.13 -3.37
C ALA A 107 3.38 -22.41 -2.81
N ILE A 108 3.37 -22.58 -1.49
CA ILE A 108 3.86 -23.80 -0.82
C ILE A 108 2.99 -24.99 -1.21
N LEU A 109 1.66 -24.86 -1.13
CA LEU A 109 0.70 -25.91 -1.50
C LEU A 109 0.91 -26.38 -2.95
N LEU A 110 1.01 -25.45 -3.90
CA LEU A 110 1.29 -25.77 -5.30
C LEU A 110 2.68 -26.44 -5.47
N GLY A 111 3.67 -26.02 -4.69
CA GLY A 111 4.99 -26.67 -4.68
C GLY A 111 4.94 -28.13 -4.18
N ILE A 112 4.17 -28.39 -3.12
CA ILE A 112 3.94 -29.75 -2.60
C ILE A 112 3.20 -30.60 -3.64
N GLU A 113 2.16 -30.07 -4.28
CA GLU A 113 1.43 -30.76 -5.36
C GLU A 113 2.35 -31.19 -6.50
N GLN A 114 3.18 -30.27 -6.99
CA GLN A 114 4.14 -30.56 -8.06
C GLN A 114 5.15 -31.63 -7.66
N PHE A 115 5.60 -31.61 -6.40
CA PHE A 115 6.51 -32.61 -5.86
C PHE A 115 5.84 -33.99 -5.73
N LEU A 116 4.63 -34.06 -5.18
CA LEU A 116 3.87 -35.31 -5.06
C LEU A 116 3.55 -35.91 -6.43
N MET A 117 3.19 -35.09 -7.43
CA MET A 117 3.00 -35.55 -8.81
C MET A 117 4.30 -36.09 -9.42
N MET A 118 5.45 -35.47 -9.13
CA MET A 118 6.75 -35.98 -9.57
C MET A 118 7.05 -37.36 -8.96
N ILE A 119 6.80 -37.50 -7.66
CA ILE A 119 6.95 -38.77 -6.93
C ILE A 119 6.00 -39.83 -7.48
N SER A 120 4.72 -39.52 -7.67
CA SER A 120 3.73 -40.46 -8.21
C SER A 120 4.07 -40.90 -9.63
N ASN A 121 4.61 -40.00 -10.46
CA ASN A 121 5.06 -40.35 -11.81
C ASN A 121 6.31 -41.25 -11.81
N MET A 122 7.16 -41.14 -10.79
CA MET A 122 8.31 -42.04 -10.60
C MET A 122 7.89 -43.41 -10.03
N LEU A 123 7.00 -43.44 -9.05
CA LEU A 123 6.51 -44.67 -8.39
C LEU A 123 5.46 -45.41 -9.21
N GLY A 124 4.59 -44.71 -9.93
CA GLY A 124 3.60 -45.29 -10.84
C GLY A 124 4.23 -46.04 -12.00
N LYS A 125 5.49 -45.74 -12.34
CA LYS A 125 6.32 -46.55 -13.25
C LYS A 125 6.87 -47.84 -12.62
N ILE A 126 6.82 -47.98 -11.28
CA ILE A 126 7.43 -49.09 -10.53
C ILE A 126 6.38 -49.97 -9.84
N GLY A 127 5.16 -49.49 -9.58
CA GLY A 127 4.07 -50.35 -9.10
C GLY A 127 2.90 -49.59 -8.50
N GLY A 128 1.89 -49.30 -9.32
CA GLY A 128 0.45 -49.30 -9.02
C GLY A 128 -0.16 -48.62 -7.78
N ALA A 129 0.61 -47.99 -6.89
CA ALA A 129 0.08 -47.42 -5.66
C ALA A 129 -0.38 -45.96 -5.87
N SER A 130 -1.66 -45.70 -5.64
CA SER A 130 -2.23 -44.35 -5.60
C SER A 130 -2.00 -43.71 -4.22
N ILE A 131 -1.43 -42.50 -4.23
CA ILE A 131 -1.24 -41.67 -3.02
C ILE A 131 -2.56 -40.95 -2.70
N PRO A 132 -2.98 -40.80 -1.42
CA PRO A 132 -4.23 -40.14 -1.07
C PRO A 132 -4.12 -38.64 -1.39
N SER A 133 -4.96 -38.12 -2.28
CA SER A 133 -4.68 -36.87 -3.00
C SER A 133 -5.50 -35.64 -2.62
N VAL A 134 -6.44 -35.66 -1.65
CA VAL A 134 -7.38 -34.52 -1.49
C VAL A 134 -7.69 -34.09 -0.04
N ASP A 135 -7.81 -34.99 0.95
CA ASP A 135 -8.29 -34.58 2.29
C ASP A 135 -7.19 -33.98 3.20
N VAL A 136 -5.94 -34.44 3.06
CA VAL A 136 -4.78 -33.86 3.77
C VAL A 136 -4.54 -32.41 3.33
N GLN A 137 -4.81 -32.08 2.06
CA GLN A 137 -4.61 -30.73 1.52
C GLN A 137 -5.57 -29.69 2.11
N LYS A 138 -6.84 -30.06 2.33
CA LYS A 138 -7.84 -29.14 2.89
C LYS A 138 -7.57 -28.84 4.37
N GLN A 139 -7.07 -29.81 5.12
CA GLN A 139 -6.74 -29.61 6.54
C GLN A 139 -5.44 -28.81 6.71
N LEU A 140 -4.40 -29.07 5.91
CA LEU A 140 -3.16 -28.27 5.88
C LEU A 140 -3.43 -26.80 5.49
N ALA A 141 -4.30 -26.55 4.51
CA ALA A 141 -4.54 -25.20 4.00
C ALA A 141 -5.23 -24.27 5.02
N VAL A 142 -6.11 -24.80 5.88
CA VAL A 142 -6.91 -24.00 6.82
C VAL A 142 -6.14 -23.74 8.13
N ILE A 143 -5.45 -24.74 8.66
CA ILE A 143 -4.74 -24.61 9.95
C ILE A 143 -3.49 -23.72 9.77
N ASP A 144 -2.73 -23.90 8.70
CA ASP A 144 -1.46 -23.17 8.55
C ASP A 144 -1.61 -21.78 7.96
N GLY A 145 -2.63 -21.54 7.13
CA GLY A 145 -2.92 -20.19 6.63
C GLY A 145 -3.14 -19.17 7.77
N THR A 146 -3.81 -19.59 8.85
CA THR A 146 -4.02 -18.72 10.03
C THR A 146 -2.73 -18.44 10.81
N ASN A 147 -1.86 -19.45 10.95
CA ASN A 147 -0.54 -19.29 11.57
C ASN A 147 0.35 -18.33 10.77
N PHE A 148 0.40 -18.47 9.44
CA PHE A 148 1.16 -17.56 8.57
C PHE A 148 0.64 -16.11 8.63
N ILE A 149 -0.69 -15.91 8.69
CA ILE A 149 -1.27 -14.58 8.88
C ILE A 149 -0.84 -14.00 10.23
N GLY A 150 -0.93 -14.79 11.31
CA GLY A 150 -0.51 -14.37 12.64
C GLY A 150 0.97 -13.99 12.71
N ILE A 151 1.85 -14.80 12.12
CA ILE A 151 3.30 -14.54 12.05
C ILE A 151 3.59 -13.25 11.27
N ASN A 152 2.97 -13.07 10.10
CA ASN A 152 3.15 -11.86 9.30
C ASN A 152 2.60 -10.61 9.99
N ALA A 153 1.42 -10.71 10.61
CA ALA A 153 0.85 -9.63 11.40
C ALA A 153 1.79 -9.23 12.55
N CYS A 154 2.35 -10.20 13.29
CA CYS A 154 3.34 -9.94 14.33
C CYS A 154 4.59 -9.25 13.79
N TYR A 155 5.11 -9.69 12.64
CA TYR A 155 6.25 -9.04 11.99
C TYR A 155 5.95 -7.59 11.63
N VAL A 156 4.83 -7.34 10.95
CA VAL A 156 4.41 -5.99 10.54
C VAL A 156 4.18 -5.10 11.76
N LEU A 157 3.54 -5.62 12.82
CA LEU A 157 3.35 -4.90 14.08
C LEU A 157 4.67 -4.62 14.81
N ALA A 158 5.64 -5.53 14.77
CA ALA A 158 6.97 -5.31 15.34
C ALA A 158 7.70 -4.16 14.63
N GLN A 159 7.57 -4.04 13.30
CA GLN A 159 8.13 -2.93 12.53
C GLN A 159 7.47 -1.60 12.88
N VAL A 160 6.14 -1.59 13.04
CA VAL A 160 5.40 -0.40 13.50
C VAL A 160 5.84 -0.01 14.91
N ALA A 161 5.92 -0.99 15.84
CA ALA A 161 6.34 -0.76 17.21
C ALA A 161 7.76 -0.20 17.29
N LEU A 162 8.68 -0.70 16.46
CA LEU A 162 10.04 -0.18 16.33
C LEU A 162 10.03 1.31 15.97
N VAL A 163 9.31 1.66 14.90
CA VAL A 163 9.21 3.04 14.42
C VAL A 163 8.55 3.95 15.46
N LEU A 164 7.50 3.48 16.13
CA LEU A 164 6.82 4.23 17.20
C LEU A 164 7.71 4.43 18.42
N ALA A 165 8.44 3.41 18.86
CA ALA A 165 9.36 3.51 19.98
C ALA A 165 10.44 4.57 19.69
N PHE A 166 11.01 4.56 18.48
CA PHE A 166 11.98 5.56 18.08
C PHE A 166 11.38 6.95 17.92
N SER A 167 10.17 7.07 17.36
CA SER A 167 9.52 8.37 17.22
C SER A 167 9.19 8.99 18.59
N MET A 168 8.81 8.17 19.58
CA MET A 168 8.62 8.62 20.97
C MET A 168 9.92 9.04 21.65
N LEU A 169 11.04 8.35 21.37
CA LEU A 169 12.34 8.68 21.95
C LEU A 169 12.95 9.96 21.36
N VAL A 170 12.70 10.25 20.08
CA VAL A 170 13.36 11.34 19.33
C VAL A 170 12.46 12.56 19.16
N SER A 171 11.17 12.35 18.91
CA SER A 171 10.23 13.41 18.58
C SER A 171 9.38 13.80 19.78
N LYS A 172 9.53 15.04 20.26
CA LYS A 172 8.61 15.66 21.24
C LYS A 172 7.25 16.03 20.63
N LYS A 173 6.95 15.63 19.38
CA LYS A 173 5.69 15.95 18.71
C LYS A 173 4.58 14.99 19.14
N LYS A 174 3.44 15.56 19.54
CA LYS A 174 2.19 14.81 19.75
C LYS A 174 1.51 14.55 18.40
N SER A 175 1.81 13.43 17.77
CA SER A 175 1.00 12.88 16.67
C SER A 175 0.25 11.64 17.14
N SER A 176 -0.93 11.40 16.58
CA SER A 176 -1.69 10.17 16.84
C SER A 176 -0.95 8.96 16.27
N ILE A 177 -1.07 7.80 16.93
CA ILE A 177 -0.49 6.54 16.47
C ILE A 177 -0.95 6.22 15.03
N LEU A 178 -2.23 6.47 14.74
CA LEU A 178 -2.80 6.22 13.42
C LEU A 178 -2.12 7.03 12.32
N SER A 179 -1.73 8.28 12.62
CA SER A 179 -0.98 9.13 11.68
C SER A 179 0.41 8.56 11.40
N TYR A 180 1.11 8.06 12.42
CA TYR A 180 2.40 7.39 12.26
C TYR A 180 2.30 6.12 11.42
N VAL A 181 1.31 5.27 11.71
CA VAL A 181 1.06 4.05 10.94
C VAL A 181 0.78 4.40 9.48
N ASN A 182 -0.08 5.38 9.22
CA ASN A 182 -0.40 5.81 7.86
C ASN A 182 0.84 6.34 7.12
N GLN A 183 1.68 7.15 7.78
CA GLN A 183 2.93 7.64 7.20
C GLN A 183 3.94 6.53 6.95
N PHE A 184 4.02 5.53 7.83
CA PHE A 184 4.92 4.40 7.68
C PHE A 184 4.55 3.51 6.48
N PHE A 185 3.26 3.22 6.27
CA PHE A 185 2.84 2.28 5.22
C PHE A 185 2.58 2.92 3.86
N ALA A 186 2.37 4.22 3.77
CA ALA A 186 2.14 4.87 2.49
C ALA A 186 3.29 4.73 1.45
N PRO A 187 4.58 4.87 1.84
CA PRO A 187 5.71 4.66 0.92
C PRO A 187 5.84 3.21 0.44
N LEU A 188 5.24 2.25 1.17
CA LEU A 188 5.27 0.82 0.82
C LEU A 188 4.33 0.43 -0.33
N SER A 189 3.85 1.40 -1.10
CA SER A 189 3.02 1.19 -2.30
C SER A 189 3.69 0.27 -3.33
N ILE A 190 5.02 0.36 -3.49
CA ILE A 190 5.77 -0.57 -4.36
C ILE A 190 5.73 -2.01 -3.85
N VAL A 191 5.76 -2.20 -2.54
CA VAL A 191 5.66 -3.53 -1.92
C VAL A 191 4.28 -4.12 -2.16
N VAL A 192 3.23 -3.30 -2.07
CA VAL A 192 1.87 -3.71 -2.42
C VAL A 192 1.78 -4.17 -3.87
N VAL A 193 2.37 -3.44 -4.82
CA VAL A 193 2.40 -3.84 -6.24
C VAL A 193 3.15 -5.15 -6.44
N ILE A 194 4.32 -5.33 -5.81
CA ILE A 194 5.08 -6.58 -5.87
C ILE A 194 4.23 -7.75 -5.35
N GLN A 195 3.54 -7.56 -4.23
CA GLN A 195 2.67 -8.58 -3.64
C GLN A 195 1.45 -8.89 -4.51
N ALA A 196 0.83 -7.87 -5.10
CA ALA A 196 -0.28 -8.07 -6.04
C ALA A 196 0.15 -8.82 -7.30
N ALA A 197 1.32 -8.49 -7.86
CA ALA A 197 1.89 -9.21 -9.00
C ALA A 197 2.21 -10.66 -8.64
N THR A 198 2.79 -10.88 -7.45
CA THR A 198 3.10 -12.23 -6.95
C THR A 198 1.82 -13.05 -6.73
N ALA A 199 0.77 -12.44 -6.21
CA ALA A 199 -0.55 -13.06 -6.10
C ALA A 199 -1.10 -13.45 -7.47
N GLY A 200 -0.95 -12.58 -8.48
CA GLY A 200 -1.29 -12.88 -9.86
C GLY A 200 -0.56 -14.12 -10.40
N LEU A 201 0.75 -14.23 -10.17
CA LEU A 201 1.54 -15.40 -10.58
C LEU A 201 1.06 -16.69 -9.90
N VAL A 202 0.76 -16.63 -8.60
CA VAL A 202 0.23 -17.77 -7.85
C VAL A 202 -1.18 -18.15 -8.32
N LEU A 203 -2.00 -17.18 -8.72
CA LEU A 203 -3.33 -17.45 -9.29
C LEU A 203 -3.24 -18.16 -10.65
N LEU A 204 -2.19 -17.89 -11.43
CA LEU A 204 -1.89 -18.61 -12.68
C LEU A 204 -1.35 -20.03 -12.44
N GLY A 205 -1.26 -20.49 -11.19
CA GLY A 205 -0.77 -21.83 -10.85
C GLY A 205 0.75 -21.97 -10.94
N LEU A 206 1.47 -20.86 -11.10
CA LEU A 206 2.92 -20.88 -11.16
C LEU A 206 3.46 -20.99 -9.74
N ALA A 207 3.98 -22.15 -9.34
CA ALA A 207 4.88 -22.26 -8.20
C ALA A 207 6.30 -22.10 -8.71
N SER A 208 6.97 -21.00 -8.36
CA SER A 208 8.33 -20.73 -8.84
C SER A 208 9.19 -20.09 -7.75
N LYS A 209 10.50 -20.27 -7.87
CA LYS A 209 11.50 -19.57 -7.03
C LYS A 209 11.29 -18.05 -7.01
N ILE A 210 10.69 -17.50 -8.09
CA ILE A 210 10.38 -16.07 -8.23
C ILE A 210 9.40 -15.60 -7.15
N ILE A 211 8.41 -16.41 -6.76
CA ILE A 211 7.43 -16.03 -5.74
C ILE A 211 8.06 -15.90 -4.36
N PHE A 212 8.96 -16.84 -4.02
CA PHE A 212 9.72 -16.77 -2.77
C PHE A 212 10.66 -15.58 -2.75
N ILE A 213 11.35 -15.30 -3.85
CA ILE A 213 12.21 -14.11 -3.99
C ILE A 213 11.39 -12.82 -3.84
N ALA A 214 10.25 -12.69 -4.52
CA ALA A 214 9.39 -11.51 -4.44
C ALA A 214 8.85 -11.29 -3.02
N SER A 215 8.49 -12.36 -2.32
CA SER A 215 8.07 -12.32 -0.91
C SER A 215 9.21 -11.89 0.00
N PHE A 216 10.42 -12.39 -0.22
CA PHE A 216 11.60 -12.00 0.56
C PHE A 216 12.00 -10.54 0.32
N VAL A 217 12.00 -10.09 -0.94
CA VAL A 217 12.24 -8.68 -1.30
C VAL A 217 11.26 -7.76 -0.58
N SER A 218 9.99 -8.17 -0.48
CA SER A 218 8.98 -7.40 0.24
C SER A 218 9.28 -7.23 1.72
N LEU A 219 9.75 -8.29 2.38
CA LEU A 219 10.17 -8.23 3.80
C LEU A 219 11.33 -7.26 4.00
N VAL A 220 12.32 -7.32 3.11
CA VAL A 220 13.49 -6.42 3.13
C VAL A 220 13.05 -4.97 2.93
N LEU A 221 12.17 -4.69 1.96
CA LEU A 221 11.69 -3.33 1.70
C LEU A 221 10.93 -2.72 2.89
N ILE A 222 10.15 -3.52 3.63
CA ILE A 222 9.50 -3.07 4.87
C ILE A 222 10.55 -2.65 5.92
N SER A 223 11.60 -3.46 6.10
CA SER A 223 12.71 -3.15 7.02
C SER A 223 13.48 -1.89 6.61
N VAL A 224 13.80 -1.75 5.32
CA VAL A 224 14.48 -0.57 4.77
C VAL A 224 13.64 0.69 4.98
N ASN A 225 12.33 0.62 4.78
CA ASN A 225 11.43 1.75 5.01
C ASN A 225 11.41 2.19 6.48
N ALA A 226 11.47 1.25 7.44
CA ALA A 226 11.59 1.59 8.86
C ALA A 226 12.88 2.33 9.17
N ILE A 227 14.02 1.91 8.60
CA ILE A 227 15.29 2.64 8.75
C ILE A 227 15.20 4.03 8.12
N GLY A 228 14.65 4.12 6.91
CA GLY A 228 14.50 5.39 6.18
C GLY A 228 13.66 6.41 6.96
N LEU A 229 12.57 5.96 7.59
CA LEU A 229 11.72 6.84 8.39
C LEU A 229 12.40 7.31 9.69
N ILE A 230 13.21 6.45 10.32
CA ILE A 230 14.02 6.83 11.50
C ILE A 230 15.08 7.86 11.11
N TRP A 231 15.70 7.67 9.95
CA TRP A 231 16.69 8.59 9.39
C TRP A 231 16.11 9.99 9.16
N GLU A 232 14.98 10.08 8.44
CA GLU A 232 14.35 11.37 8.10
C GLU A 232 13.85 12.13 9.34
N ASN A 233 13.38 11.42 10.37
CA ASN A 233 12.82 12.04 11.57
C ASN A 233 13.86 12.52 12.58
N THR A 234 15.14 12.19 12.40
CA THR A 234 16.21 12.58 13.31
C THR A 234 17.00 13.74 12.69
N ARG A 235 17.23 14.83 13.44
CA ARG A 235 17.95 16.01 12.91
C ARG A 235 19.46 16.03 13.19
N ASN A 236 19.89 15.34 14.24
CA ASN A 236 21.28 15.40 14.70
C ASN A 236 22.07 14.20 14.15
N PHE A 237 23.16 14.46 13.42
CA PHE A 237 23.93 13.43 12.71
C PHE A 237 24.46 12.32 13.64
N ARG A 238 24.94 12.70 14.83
CA ARG A 238 25.44 11.72 15.81
C ARG A 238 24.32 10.81 16.32
N GLN A 239 23.13 11.37 16.54
CA GLN A 239 21.96 10.60 16.96
C GLN A 239 21.44 9.73 15.82
N GLN A 240 21.41 10.23 14.59
CA GLN A 240 21.02 9.47 13.39
C GLN A 240 21.83 8.17 13.28
N TYR A 241 23.16 8.26 13.37
CA TYR A 241 24.03 7.09 13.27
C TYR A 241 23.69 6.01 14.31
N TYR A 242 23.62 6.38 15.59
CA TYR A 242 23.34 5.41 16.66
C TYR A 242 21.93 4.83 16.59
N LEU A 243 20.94 5.63 16.20
CA LEU A 243 19.55 5.17 16.07
C LEU A 243 19.38 4.21 14.89
N VAL A 244 20.06 4.48 13.77
CA VAL A 244 20.06 3.59 12.60
C VAL A 244 20.80 2.30 12.92
N LEU A 245 21.93 2.37 13.62
CA LEU A 245 22.64 1.16 14.06
C LEU A 245 21.79 0.32 15.02
N ALA A 246 21.14 0.97 15.99
CA ALA A 246 20.25 0.29 16.93
C ALA A 246 19.04 -0.33 16.21
N SER A 247 18.41 0.40 15.29
CA SER A 247 17.27 -0.12 14.53
C SER A 247 17.67 -1.29 13.64
N PHE A 248 18.86 -1.25 13.02
CA PHE A 248 19.40 -2.36 12.25
C PHE A 248 19.59 -3.61 13.11
N VAL A 249 20.16 -3.49 14.31
CA VAL A 249 20.32 -4.63 15.24
C VAL A 249 18.96 -5.20 15.65
N VAL A 250 17.98 -4.35 15.98
CA VAL A 250 16.63 -4.81 16.32
C VAL A 250 15.96 -5.49 15.14
N GLN A 251 16.14 -4.98 13.92
CA GLN A 251 15.63 -5.62 12.71
C GLN A 251 16.26 -6.99 12.45
N LEU A 252 17.56 -7.19 12.72
CA LEU A 252 18.19 -8.50 12.64
C LEU A 252 17.52 -9.49 13.62
N VAL A 253 17.21 -9.06 14.84
CA VAL A 253 16.51 -9.88 15.82
C VAL A 253 15.08 -10.20 15.36
N ILE A 254 14.33 -9.21 14.84
CA ILE A 254 12.98 -9.42 14.31
C ILE A 254 13.01 -10.41 13.14
N ASN A 255 13.91 -10.21 12.18
CA ASN A 255 14.05 -11.06 11.00
C ASN A 255 14.49 -12.48 11.36
N TYR A 256 15.42 -12.64 12.31
CA TYR A 256 15.83 -13.95 12.81
C TYR A 256 14.65 -14.72 13.42
N ASN A 257 13.85 -14.07 14.28
CA ASN A 257 12.67 -14.69 14.88
C ASN A 257 11.59 -15.03 13.85
N LEU A 258 11.40 -14.19 12.84
CA LEU A 258 10.50 -14.47 11.73
C LEU A 258 10.94 -15.73 10.98
N ILE A 259 12.21 -15.79 10.54
CA ILE A 259 12.75 -16.94 9.80
C ILE A 259 12.65 -18.22 10.64
N ARG A 260 12.99 -18.14 11.93
CA ARG A 260 12.86 -19.26 12.86
C ARG A 260 11.41 -19.76 12.95
N SER A 261 10.45 -18.85 13.16
CA SER A 261 9.03 -19.20 13.27
C SER A 261 8.48 -19.81 11.97
N LEU A 262 8.89 -19.28 10.81
CA LEU A 262 8.56 -19.85 9.51
C LEU A 262 9.13 -21.26 9.36
N PHE A 263 10.38 -21.49 9.75
CA PHE A 263 11.01 -22.80 9.67
C PHE A 263 10.34 -23.82 10.60
N GLU A 264 10.03 -23.44 11.84
CA GLU A 264 9.30 -24.30 12.80
C GLU A 264 7.88 -24.65 12.31
N THR A 265 7.24 -23.76 11.55
CA THR A 265 5.93 -24.01 10.92
C THR A 265 6.08 -24.98 9.75
N LEU A 266 7.09 -24.78 8.89
CA LEU A 266 7.40 -25.69 7.78
C LEU A 266 7.81 -27.09 8.25
N GLU A 267 8.54 -27.21 9.36
CA GLU A 267 8.93 -28.49 9.93
C GLU A 267 7.71 -29.26 10.47
N ARG A 268 6.77 -28.56 11.13
CA ARG A 268 5.50 -29.15 11.57
C ARG A 268 4.68 -29.65 10.39
N LEU A 269 4.53 -28.82 9.36
CA LEU A 269 3.88 -29.17 8.10
C LEU A 269 4.48 -30.43 7.46
N ALA A 270 5.81 -30.51 7.40
CA ALA A 270 6.50 -31.68 6.89
C ALA A 270 6.13 -32.93 7.72
N LYS A 271 6.25 -32.87 9.06
CA LYS A 271 5.93 -34.02 9.93
C LYS A 271 4.48 -34.48 9.77
N ASP A 272 3.52 -33.56 9.77
CA ASP A 272 2.10 -33.89 9.69
C ASP A 272 1.69 -34.45 8.31
N SER A 273 2.47 -34.19 7.26
CA SER A 273 2.23 -34.78 5.93
C SER A 273 2.71 -36.23 5.77
N PHE A 274 3.52 -36.75 6.69
CA PHE A 274 4.09 -38.11 6.63
C PHE A 274 3.40 -39.12 7.57
N TYR A 275 2.43 -38.68 8.37
CA TYR A 275 1.61 -39.52 9.26
C TYR A 275 0.15 -39.53 8.82
#